data_AF-A0A841L4H5-F1
#
_entry.id   AF-A0A841L4H5-F1
#
_cell.length_a   1.000
_cell.length_b   1.000
_cell.length_c   1.000
_cell.angle_alpha   90.00
_cell.angle_beta   90.00
_cell.angle_gamma   90.00
#
_symmetry.space_group_name_H-M   'P 1'
#
loop_
_entity.id
_entity.type
_entity.pdbx_description
1 polymer ?
#
loop_
_entity_poly.entity_id
_entity_poly.type
_entity_poly.pdbx_seq_one_letter_code
_entity_poly.pdbx_strand_id
1 'polypeptide(L)'
;MPTSATGKRRVTRNGFTLIELMVVIAILGVAASAVVLTGLPSGPTPRQEAETLGARLSAARTLAITANTDTALLLTPSGYRFETRGPQGWQSPLATRRAPVLAAHDWPAGMQVDARIEGGGRLRFDATGLATPATISIGNVRVSVSAAGEIDVQ
;
A
#
# COMPACT_ATOMS: atom_id res chain seq x y z
N MET A 1 67.17 -47.61 -36.08
CA MET A 1 66.22 -46.51 -36.31
C MET A 1 64.95 -46.80 -35.51
N PRO A 2 64.53 -45.97 -34.54
CA PRO A 2 63.23 -46.13 -33.88
C PRO A 2 62.16 -45.34 -34.64
N THR A 3 61.04 -45.97 -34.96
CA THR A 3 59.86 -45.32 -35.56
C THR A 3 58.92 -44.84 -34.46
N SER A 4 58.64 -43.54 -34.44
CA SER A 4 57.72 -42.90 -33.48
C SER A 4 56.28 -43.34 -33.72
N ALA A 5 55.62 -43.84 -32.67
CA ALA A 5 54.19 -44.06 -32.65
C ALA A 5 53.46 -42.73 -32.42
N THR A 6 52.63 -42.31 -33.38
CA THR A 6 51.82 -41.08 -33.25
C THR A 6 50.52 -41.43 -32.51
N GLY A 7 50.43 -41.07 -31.22
CA GLY A 7 49.20 -41.18 -30.45
C GLY A 7 48.19 -40.10 -30.87
N LYS A 8 47.07 -40.51 -31.49
CA LYS A 8 45.95 -39.59 -31.76
C LYS A 8 45.22 -39.30 -30.46
N ARG A 9 45.36 -38.08 -29.93
CA ARG A 9 44.61 -37.60 -28.76
C ARG A 9 43.12 -37.49 -29.13
N ARG A 10 42.30 -38.43 -28.65
CA ARG A 10 40.85 -38.41 -28.83
C ARG A 10 40.29 -37.28 -27.98
N VAL A 11 39.80 -36.22 -28.62
CA VAL A 11 39.04 -35.17 -27.93
C VAL A 11 37.71 -35.80 -27.53
N THR A 12 37.50 -36.01 -26.23
CA THR A 12 36.23 -36.49 -25.69
C THR A 12 35.18 -35.41 -25.91
N ARG A 13 34.25 -35.63 -26.84
CA ARG A 13 33.02 -34.84 -26.89
C ARG A 13 32.14 -35.33 -25.75
N ASN A 14 32.04 -34.56 -24.69
CA ASN A 14 31.07 -34.82 -23.62
C ASN A 14 29.69 -34.45 -24.16
N GLY A 15 28.91 -35.46 -24.54
CA GLY A 15 27.52 -35.30 -24.96
C GLY A 15 26.61 -35.23 -23.73
N PHE A 16 25.70 -34.27 -23.74
CA PHE A 16 24.68 -34.10 -22.71
C PHE A 16 23.74 -35.30 -22.69
N THR A 17 23.41 -35.84 -21.52
CA THR A 17 22.51 -37.00 -21.43
C THR A 17 21.04 -36.56 -21.37
N LEU A 18 20.12 -37.43 -21.80
CA LEU A 18 18.68 -37.18 -21.66
C LEU A 18 18.28 -36.97 -20.20
N ILE A 19 18.87 -37.74 -19.29
CA ILE A 19 18.67 -37.62 -17.84
C ILE A 19 19.12 -36.25 -17.33
N GLU A 20 20.26 -35.74 -17.81
CA GLU A 20 20.78 -34.43 -17.42
C GLU A 20 19.80 -33.33 -17.81
N LEU A 21 19.23 -33.40 -19.02
CA LEU A 21 18.19 -32.46 -19.44
C LEU A 21 16.91 -32.61 -18.60
N MET A 22 16.48 -33.84 -18.29
CA MET A 22 15.31 -34.10 -17.46
C MET A 22 15.45 -33.54 -16.04
N VAL A 23 16.65 -33.66 -15.45
CA VAL A 23 16.94 -33.10 -14.13
C VAL A 23 16.95 -31.57 -14.19
N VAL A 24 17.54 -30.99 -15.23
CA VAL A 24 17.57 -29.52 -15.41
C VAL A 24 16.14 -28.96 -15.52
N ILE A 25 15.28 -29.55 -16.35
CA ILE A 25 13.88 -29.08 -16.47
C ILE A 25 13.09 -29.30 -15.18
N ALA A 26 13.36 -30.38 -14.43
CA ALA A 26 12.72 -30.62 -13.14
C ALA A 26 13.14 -29.58 -12.10
N ILE A 27 14.43 -29.26 -12.01
CA ILE A 27 14.96 -28.21 -11.12
C ILE A 27 14.40 -26.85 -11.53
N LEU A 28 14.34 -26.53 -12.83
CA LEU A 28 13.74 -25.29 -13.32
C LEU A 28 12.25 -25.20 -12.97
N GLY A 29 11.51 -26.31 -13.05
CA GLY A 29 10.10 -26.36 -12.64
C GLY A 29 9.90 -26.08 -11.14
N VAL A 30 10.73 -26.70 -10.28
CA VAL A 30 10.70 -26.47 -8.83
C VAL A 30 11.20 -25.06 -8.47
N ALA A 31 12.20 -24.54 -9.16
CA ALA A 31 12.68 -23.18 -8.95
C ALA A 31 11.64 -22.14 -9.39
N ALA A 32 10.95 -22.38 -10.51
CA ALA A 32 9.89 -21.50 -11.00
C ALA A 32 8.68 -21.47 -10.05
N SER A 33 8.32 -22.59 -9.42
CA SER A 33 7.19 -22.63 -8.47
C SER A 33 7.46 -21.82 -7.20
N ALA A 34 8.72 -21.75 -6.73
CA ALA A 34 9.11 -20.93 -5.59
C ALA A 34 8.95 -19.41 -5.84
N VAL A 35 9.15 -18.95 -7.08
CA VAL A 35 8.98 -17.53 -7.47
C VAL A 35 7.51 -17.12 -7.42
N VAL A 36 6.60 -18.01 -7.86
CA VAL A 36 5.16 -17.74 -7.85
C VAL A 36 4.64 -17.52 -6.42
N LEU A 37 5.15 -18.27 -5.44
CA LEU A 37 4.70 -18.17 -4.04
C LEU A 37 5.22 -16.92 -3.31
N THR A 38 6.32 -16.31 -3.78
CA THR A 38 6.93 -15.14 -3.13
C THR A 38 6.54 -13.81 -3.77
N GLY A 39 5.92 -13.84 -4.95
CA GLY A 39 5.60 -12.65 -5.74
C GLY A 39 4.20 -12.04 -5.53
N LEU A 40 3.28 -12.69 -4.80
CA LEU A 40 1.95 -12.11 -4.58
C LEU A 40 1.99 -11.06 -3.46
N PRO A 41 1.59 -9.80 -3.73
CA PRO A 41 1.47 -8.79 -2.69
C PRO A 41 0.45 -9.26 -1.64
N SER A 42 0.89 -9.38 -0.39
CA SER A 42 0.11 -9.95 0.71
C SER A 42 -0.83 -8.94 1.39
N GLY A 43 -1.22 -7.88 0.69
CA GLY A 43 -1.96 -6.74 1.25
C GLY A 43 -2.96 -6.12 0.27
N PRO A 44 -3.78 -5.16 0.74
CA PRO A 44 -4.71 -4.46 -0.13
C PRO A 44 -3.97 -3.73 -1.25
N THR A 45 -4.60 -3.67 -2.41
CA THR A 45 -4.10 -2.87 -3.53
C THR A 45 -4.15 -1.37 -3.17
N PRO A 46 -3.30 -0.51 -3.79
CA PRO A 46 -3.37 0.94 -3.57
C PRO A 46 -4.77 1.53 -3.80
N ARG A 47 -5.53 0.98 -4.76
CA ARG A 47 -6.92 1.36 -5.02
C ARG A 47 -7.86 1.01 -3.87
N GLN A 48 -7.80 -0.21 -3.36
CA GLN A 48 -8.63 -0.62 -2.22
C GLN A 48 -8.34 0.21 -0.97
N GLU A 49 -7.07 0.55 -0.74
CA GLU A 49 -6.66 1.39 0.37
C GLU A 49 -7.18 2.83 0.21
N ALA A 50 -7.09 3.40 -1.00
CA ALA A 50 -7.63 4.72 -1.31
C ALA A 50 -9.16 4.78 -1.19
N GLU A 51 -9.88 3.75 -1.65
CA GLU A 51 -11.32 3.63 -1.49
C GLU A 51 -11.72 3.54 -0.01
N THR A 52 -10.96 2.77 0.77
CA THR A 52 -11.14 2.66 2.23
C THR A 52 -10.93 4.02 2.91
N LEU A 53 -9.87 4.75 2.54
CA LEU A 53 -9.61 6.09 3.05
C LEU A 53 -10.75 7.06 2.68
N GLY A 54 -11.21 7.06 1.43
CA GLY A 54 -12.31 7.90 0.96
C GLY A 54 -13.63 7.66 1.72
N ALA A 55 -13.97 6.40 1.97
CA ALA A 55 -15.13 6.04 2.78
C ALA A 55 -15.00 6.53 4.23
N ARG A 56 -13.81 6.42 4.83
CA ARG A 56 -13.54 6.89 6.20
C ARG A 56 -13.57 8.41 6.31
N LEU A 57 -13.04 9.12 5.31
CA LEU A 57 -13.16 10.58 5.20
C LEU A 57 -14.62 11.02 5.10
N SER A 58 -15.43 10.30 4.33
CA SER A 58 -16.86 10.59 4.17
C SER A 58 -17.62 10.39 5.49
N ALA A 59 -17.28 9.32 6.23
CA ALA A 59 -17.81 9.08 7.57
C ALA A 59 -17.39 10.20 8.56
N ALA A 60 -16.14 10.64 8.52
CA ALA A 60 -15.63 11.72 9.36
C ALA A 60 -16.34 13.05 9.08
N ARG A 61 -16.57 13.39 7.81
CA ARG A 61 -17.35 14.57 7.42
C ARG A 61 -18.78 14.49 7.93
N THR A 62 -19.44 13.35 7.75
CA THR A 62 -20.81 13.12 8.23
C THR A 62 -20.90 13.28 9.74
N LEU A 63 -19.90 12.78 10.47
CA LEU A 63 -19.81 12.95 11.92
C LEU A 63 -19.57 14.40 12.33
N ALA A 64 -18.73 15.15 11.61
CA ALA A 64 -18.52 16.56 11.89
C ALA A 64 -19.83 17.36 11.85
N ILE A 65 -20.63 17.11 10.80
CA ILE A 65 -21.94 17.73 10.61
C ILE A 65 -22.94 17.27 11.67
N THR A 66 -23.07 15.96 11.87
CA THR A 66 -24.11 15.38 12.74
C THR A 66 -23.86 15.69 14.22
N ALA A 67 -22.60 15.65 14.65
CA ALA A 67 -22.21 15.96 16.02
C ALA A 67 -21.94 17.46 16.24
N ASN A 68 -22.09 18.28 15.19
CA ASN A 68 -21.86 19.73 15.20
C ASN A 68 -20.51 20.09 15.85
N THR A 69 -19.46 19.36 15.46
CA THR A 69 -18.11 19.52 16.00
C THR A 69 -17.05 19.27 14.93
N ASP A 70 -15.95 20.02 14.95
CA ASP A 70 -14.87 19.81 14.00
C ASP A 70 -14.28 18.40 14.18
N THR A 71 -14.16 17.68 13.06
CA THR A 71 -13.47 16.39 12.99
C THR A 71 -12.27 16.54 12.08
N ALA A 72 -11.23 15.76 12.31
CA ALA A 72 -10.07 15.82 11.45
C ALA A 72 -9.31 14.52 11.31
N LEU A 73 -8.63 14.40 10.18
CA LEU A 73 -7.66 13.36 9.90
C LEU A 73 -6.25 13.92 10.14
N LEU A 74 -5.52 13.25 11.03
CA LEU A 74 -4.09 13.46 11.21
C LEU A 74 -3.35 12.32 10.49
N LEU A 75 -2.57 12.68 9.47
CA LEU A 75 -1.68 11.74 8.80
C LEU A 75 -0.37 11.61 9.57
N THR A 76 0.13 10.39 9.64
CA THR A 76 1.48 10.07 10.13
C THR A 76 2.23 9.31 9.03
N PRO A 77 3.57 9.21 9.11
CA PRO A 77 4.33 8.36 8.20
C PRO A 77 3.90 6.89 8.24
N SER A 78 3.34 6.43 9.36
CA SER A 78 2.91 5.05 9.56
C SER A 78 1.44 4.78 9.26
N GLY A 79 0.61 5.81 9.10
CA GLY A 79 -0.85 5.64 9.02
C GLY A 79 -1.63 6.94 9.11
N TYR A 80 -2.83 6.84 9.66
CA TYR A 80 -3.67 7.98 9.99
C TYR A 80 -4.59 7.71 11.17
N ARG A 81 -5.06 8.78 11.80
CA ARG A 81 -6.08 8.71 12.86
C ARG A 81 -7.06 9.87 12.79
N PHE A 82 -8.25 9.63 13.32
CA PHE A 82 -9.30 10.64 13.42
C PHE A 82 -9.35 11.26 14.81
N GLU A 83 -9.57 12.57 14.83
CA GLU A 83 -9.62 13.41 16.02
C GLU A 83 -10.85 14.30 15.98
N THR A 84 -11.38 14.68 17.13
CA THR A 84 -12.45 15.69 17.24
C THR A 84 -11.98 16.87 18.07
N ARG A 85 -12.58 18.04 17.84
CA ARG A 85 -12.32 19.23 18.63
C ARG A 85 -13.16 19.18 19.92
N GLY A 86 -12.51 18.86 21.03
CA GLY A 86 -13.07 19.00 22.37
C GLY A 86 -12.74 20.35 23.01
N PRO A 87 -13.20 20.62 24.24
CA PRO A 87 -12.96 21.88 24.95
C PRO A 87 -11.47 22.15 25.21
N GLN A 88 -10.68 21.10 25.46
CA GLN A 88 -9.24 21.23 25.76
C GLN A 88 -8.33 21.16 24.52
N GLY A 89 -8.88 21.04 23.31
CA GLY A 89 -8.09 20.88 22.10
C GLY A 89 -8.58 19.73 21.23
N TRP A 90 -7.70 19.26 20.37
CA TRP A 90 -7.94 18.06 19.57
C TRP A 90 -7.77 16.82 20.44
N GLN A 91 -8.76 15.93 20.41
CA GLN A 91 -8.80 14.72 21.22
C GLN A 91 -8.70 13.49 20.32
N SER A 92 -7.86 12.54 20.75
CA SER A 92 -7.41 11.37 19.99
C SER A 92 -7.47 10.12 20.89
N PRO A 93 -7.89 8.93 20.40
CA PRO A 93 -8.55 8.64 19.13
C PRO A 93 -10.08 8.80 19.21
N LEU A 94 -10.72 9.26 18.12
CA LEU A 94 -12.18 9.39 18.01
C LEU A 94 -12.93 8.04 17.96
N ALA A 95 -12.21 6.93 17.76
CA ALA A 95 -12.79 5.61 17.61
C ALA A 95 -13.59 5.19 18.85
N THR A 96 -14.90 5.03 18.70
CA THR A 96 -15.79 4.50 19.74
C THR A 96 -16.46 3.23 19.26
N ARG A 97 -17.09 2.47 20.15
CA ARG A 97 -17.92 1.30 19.76
C ARG A 97 -19.00 1.65 18.73
N ARG A 98 -19.43 2.92 18.66
CA ARG A 98 -20.46 3.40 17.72
C ARG A 98 -19.90 3.85 16.37
N ALA A 99 -18.60 4.11 16.28
CA ALA A 99 -17.95 4.56 15.05
C ALA A 99 -16.62 3.80 14.82
N PRO A 100 -16.65 2.46 14.68
CA PRO A 100 -15.44 1.66 14.48
C PRO A 100 -14.70 2.00 13.17
N VAL A 101 -15.42 2.53 12.18
CA VAL A 101 -14.86 3.00 10.91
C VAL A 101 -13.81 4.12 11.08
N LEU A 102 -13.87 4.88 12.18
CA LEU A 102 -12.91 5.93 12.51
C LEU A 102 -11.75 5.46 13.41
N ALA A 103 -11.57 4.14 13.56
CA ALA A 103 -10.37 3.58 14.16
C ALA A 103 -9.11 4.10 13.47
N ALA A 104 -8.05 4.30 14.26
CA ALA A 104 -6.72 4.54 13.71
C ALA A 104 -6.36 3.39 12.76
N HIS A 105 -5.65 3.73 11.69
CA HIS A 105 -5.27 2.78 10.66
C HIS A 105 -3.81 2.97 10.32
N ASP A 106 -3.06 1.87 10.32
CA ASP A 106 -1.68 1.84 9.88
C ASP A 106 -1.64 1.48 8.41
N TRP A 107 -0.76 2.15 7.66
CA TRP A 107 -0.54 1.84 6.26
C TRP A 107 -0.02 0.41 6.10
N PRO A 108 -0.50 -0.33 5.08
CA PRO A 108 0.07 -1.63 4.74
C PRO A 108 1.57 -1.55 4.48
N ALA A 109 2.30 -2.64 4.78
CA ALA A 109 3.74 -2.68 4.55
C ALA A 109 4.09 -2.44 3.08
N GLY A 110 5.05 -1.55 2.83
CA GLY A 110 5.49 -1.18 1.47
C GLY A 110 4.55 -0.21 0.74
N MET A 111 3.48 0.28 1.39
CA MET A 111 2.60 1.28 0.80
C MET A 111 3.31 2.63 0.70
N GLN A 112 3.42 3.17 -0.52
CA GLN A 112 3.93 4.51 -0.75
C GLN A 112 2.79 5.51 -0.63
N VAL A 113 2.87 6.39 0.35
CA VAL A 113 1.87 7.44 0.60
C VAL A 113 2.55 8.80 0.60
N ASP A 114 2.04 9.70 -0.22
CA ASP A 114 2.40 11.11 -0.20
C ASP A 114 1.13 11.94 0.04
N ALA A 115 1.25 13.01 0.81
CA ALA A 115 0.10 13.82 1.17
C ALA A 115 0.44 15.31 1.15
N ARG A 116 -0.44 16.06 0.49
CA ARG A 116 -0.38 17.51 0.42
C ARG A 116 -1.66 18.07 1.01
N ILE A 117 -1.56 18.62 2.22
CA ILE A 117 -2.67 19.20 2.95
C ILE A 117 -2.42 20.69 3.07
N GLU A 118 -3.39 21.52 2.68
CA GLU A 118 -3.28 22.96 2.90
C GLU A 118 -3.19 23.28 4.39
N GLY A 119 -2.25 24.13 4.81
CA GLY A 119 -2.02 24.40 6.23
C GLY A 119 -1.26 23.30 6.99
N GLY A 120 -0.79 22.25 6.30
CA GLY A 120 0.45 21.54 6.66
C GLY A 120 0.41 20.50 7.78
N GLY A 121 -0.76 20.09 8.29
CA GLY A 121 -0.76 19.05 9.32
C GLY A 121 -2.04 18.28 9.56
N ARG A 122 -3.20 18.81 9.18
CA ARG A 122 -4.47 18.18 9.53
C ARG A 122 -5.52 18.52 8.48
N LEU A 123 -6.11 17.47 7.91
CA LEU A 123 -7.28 17.62 7.04
C LEU A 123 -8.50 17.72 7.96
N ARG A 124 -9.05 18.93 8.08
CA ARG A 124 -10.20 19.20 8.95
C ARG A 124 -11.48 19.20 8.15
N PHE A 125 -12.55 18.65 8.73
CA PHE A 125 -13.93 18.88 8.38
C PHE A 125 -14.58 19.68 9.51
N ASP A 126 -15.20 20.81 9.18
CA ASP A 126 -15.97 21.58 10.17
C ASP A 126 -17.43 21.08 10.26
N ALA A 127 -18.18 21.64 11.21
CA ALA A 127 -19.58 21.31 11.44
C ALA A 127 -20.51 21.62 10.25
N THR A 128 -20.08 22.42 9.28
CA THR A 128 -20.86 22.72 8.06
C THR A 128 -20.53 21.78 6.90
N GLY A 129 -19.50 20.94 7.07
CA GLY A 129 -19.04 20.00 6.06
C GLY A 129 -18.02 20.59 5.09
N LEU A 130 -17.56 21.83 5.30
CA LEU A 130 -16.40 22.36 4.58
C LEU A 130 -15.14 21.65 5.07
N ALA A 131 -14.12 21.62 4.21
CA ALA A 131 -12.88 20.94 4.52
C ALA A 131 -11.65 21.76 4.19
N THR A 132 -10.55 21.43 4.86
CA THR A 132 -9.21 21.82 4.40
C THR A 132 -8.90 21.06 3.11
N PRO A 133 -8.60 21.76 1.99
CA PRO A 133 -8.24 21.08 0.76
C PRO A 133 -7.01 20.20 0.93
N ALA A 134 -7.08 19.00 0.37
CA ALA A 134 -6.01 18.02 0.49
C ALA A 134 -5.96 17.08 -0.71
N THR A 135 -4.78 16.57 -0.98
CA THR A 135 -4.55 15.50 -1.95
C THR A 135 -3.63 14.47 -1.32
N ILE A 136 -4.09 13.21 -1.28
CA ILE A 136 -3.36 12.08 -0.72
C ILE A 136 -3.16 11.08 -1.86
N SER A 137 -1.92 10.77 -2.20
CA SER A 137 -1.56 9.80 -3.23
C SER A 137 -1.11 8.51 -2.56
N ILE A 138 -1.77 7.39 -2.87
CA ILE A 138 -1.45 6.05 -2.38
C ILE A 138 -1.03 5.22 -3.61
N GLY A 139 0.26 4.97 -3.74
CA GLY A 139 0.84 4.40 -4.97
C GLY A 139 0.49 5.25 -6.18
N ASN A 140 -0.30 4.69 -7.10
CA ASN A 140 -0.76 5.36 -8.32
C ASN A 140 -2.20 5.93 -8.23
N VAL A 141 -2.84 5.85 -7.07
CA VAL A 141 -4.23 6.28 -6.84
C VAL A 141 -4.24 7.56 -6.00
N ARG A 142 -5.12 8.50 -6.34
CA ARG A 142 -5.24 9.80 -5.70
C ARG A 142 -6.59 9.95 -5.01
N VAL A 143 -6.57 10.34 -3.74
CA VAL A 143 -7.73 10.79 -2.97
C VAL A 143 -7.64 12.31 -2.83
N SER A 144 -8.60 13.04 -3.37
CA SER A 144 -8.68 14.50 -3.24
C SER A 144 -9.87 14.92 -2.38
N VAL A 145 -9.66 15.93 -1.54
CA VAL A 145 -10.69 16.59 -0.75
C VAL A 145 -10.73 18.07 -1.12
N SER A 146 -11.89 18.57 -1.55
CA SER A 146 -12.09 19.97 -1.92
C SER A 146 -12.45 20.84 -0.71
N ALA A 147 -12.41 22.17 -0.87
CA ALA A 147 -12.83 23.09 0.18
C ALA A 147 -14.30 22.91 0.60
N ALA A 148 -15.15 22.43 -0.32
CA ALA A 148 -16.56 22.10 -0.05
C ALA A 148 -16.74 20.76 0.71
N GLY A 149 -15.65 20.04 0.95
CA GLY A 149 -15.65 18.72 1.58
C GLY A 149 -16.08 17.60 0.65
N GLU A 150 -16.06 17.82 -0.67
CA GLU A 150 -16.22 16.74 -1.65
C GLU A 150 -14.98 15.85 -1.64
N ILE A 151 -15.20 14.53 -1.74
CA ILE A 151 -14.15 13.52 -1.68
C ILE A 151 -14.21 12.73 -2.99
N ASP A 152 -13.09 12.65 -3.70
CA ASP A 152 -12.95 11.94 -4.98
C ASP A 152 -11.74 11.00 -4.96
N VAL A 153 -11.85 9.85 -5.63
CA VAL A 153 -10.84 8.77 -5.67
C VAL A 153 -10.51 8.39 -7.12
N GLN A 154 -9.38 8.87 -7.62
CA GLN A 154 -8.94 8.78 -9.03
C GLN A 154 -7.75 7.85 -9.24
#